data_AF-A0AAD5C1T2-F1
#
_entry.id   AF-A0AAD5C1T2-F1
#
_cell.length_a   1.000
_cell.length_b   1.000
_cell.length_c   1.000
_cell.angle_alpha   90.00
_cell.angle_beta   90.00
_cell.angle_gamma   90.00
#
_symmetry.space_group_name_H-M   'P 1'
#
loop_
_entity.id
_entity.type
_entity.pdbx_description
1 polymer ?
#
loop_
_entity_poly.entity_id
_entity_poly.type
_entity_poly.pdbx_seq_one_letter_code
_entity_poly.pdbx_strand_id
1 'polypeptide(L)'
;RYKDATKTAFKSSTRLECMMQDYPKTLPPLARVGFTVTDPWLAYAPVKNNPEDAVKVPKGNPYHSATSGEMAIYRSNSMILRKAGVKIDDPVLEVFNGQEVEVWPRVVWKPKWAVTFADVKSKVSGNNFVSQKSTLVIKGSNVTIHDLSLDGALVINSVDDVEVKVGGSVQNNGWAIESIDKDNTALPEEVRIRGFKINKMEQLEKSYSERSKYTLNP
;
A
#
# COMPACT_ATOMS: atom_id res chain seq x y z
N ARG A 1 9.70 33.19 7.59
CA ARG A 1 8.32 33.62 7.23
C ARG A 1 8.07 35.01 7.81
N TYR A 2 7.53 35.95 7.04
CA TYR A 2 7.32 37.33 7.48
C TYR A 2 5.96 37.51 8.15
N LYS A 3 5.86 38.51 9.05
CA LYS A 3 4.60 38.86 9.75
C LYS A 3 3.55 39.39 8.76
N ASP A 4 4.00 40.18 7.80
CA ASP A 4 3.17 40.84 6.79
C ASP A 4 3.97 41.08 5.50
N ALA A 5 3.32 41.69 4.51
CA ALA A 5 3.87 41.94 3.18
C ALA A 5 5.04 42.95 3.16
N THR A 6 5.27 43.72 4.22
CA THR A 6 6.40 44.66 4.30
C THR A 6 7.74 43.94 4.45
N LYS A 7 7.71 42.68 4.92
CA LYS A 7 8.90 41.82 5.11
C LYS A 7 9.96 42.40 6.05
N THR A 8 9.58 43.28 6.97
CA THR A 8 10.48 43.93 7.94
C THR A 8 10.57 43.18 9.28
N ALA A 9 9.59 42.34 9.59
CA ALA A 9 9.55 41.55 10.83
C ALA A 9 9.23 40.08 10.54
N PHE A 10 9.87 39.17 11.28
CA PHE A 10 9.57 37.75 11.21
C PHE A 10 8.33 37.37 12.02
N LYS A 11 7.57 36.40 11.50
CA LYS A 11 6.41 35.82 12.20
C LYS A 11 6.83 34.86 13.32
N SER A 12 8.02 34.27 13.21
CA SER A 12 8.61 33.33 14.15
C SER A 12 10.13 33.35 14.01
N SER A 13 10.86 32.87 15.03
CA SER A 13 12.31 32.66 14.93
C SER A 13 12.66 31.88 13.66
N THR A 14 13.71 32.31 12.97
CA THR A 14 14.14 31.75 11.69
C THR A 14 15.59 31.30 11.77
N ARG A 15 15.98 30.30 10.98
CA ARG A 15 17.36 29.81 10.88
C ARG A 15 17.74 29.62 9.42
N LEU A 16 19.04 29.48 9.16
CA LEU A 16 19.53 28.97 7.89
C LEU A 16 19.24 27.45 7.79
N GLU A 17 18.90 27.00 6.59
CA GLU A 17 18.62 25.60 6.29
C GLU A 17 19.41 25.22 5.04
N CYS A 18 19.81 23.95 4.92
CA CYS A 18 20.43 23.39 3.71
C CYS A 18 19.71 22.10 3.35
N MET A 19 19.68 21.74 2.06
CA MET A 19 18.98 20.56 1.60
C MET A 19 19.98 19.47 1.23
N MET A 20 19.69 18.21 1.57
CA MET A 20 20.55 17.08 1.18
C MET A 20 20.76 16.99 -0.34
N GLN A 21 19.74 17.37 -1.12
CA GLN A 21 19.80 17.41 -2.58
C GLN A 21 20.55 18.61 -3.16
N ASP A 22 21.12 19.50 -2.33
CA ASP A 22 22.05 20.54 -2.80
C ASP A 22 23.45 19.99 -3.09
N TYR A 23 23.76 18.77 -2.64
CA TYR A 23 25.07 18.13 -2.86
C TYR A 23 25.57 18.17 -4.32
N PRO A 24 24.76 17.94 -5.37
CA PRO A 24 25.23 18.03 -6.74
C PRO A 24 25.86 19.37 -7.13
N LYS A 25 25.54 20.46 -6.41
CA LYS A 25 26.12 21.80 -6.63
C LYS A 25 27.59 21.90 -6.20
N THR A 26 28.09 20.96 -5.40
CA THR A 26 29.47 20.95 -4.92
C THR A 26 30.38 20.04 -5.76
N LEU A 27 29.81 19.32 -6.73
CA LEU A 27 30.55 18.40 -7.58
C LEU A 27 31.37 19.14 -8.64
N PRO A 28 32.55 18.62 -9.05
CA PRO A 28 33.35 19.22 -10.11
C PRO A 28 32.62 19.18 -11.46
N PRO A 29 32.96 20.05 -12.43
CA PRO A 29 32.31 20.11 -13.74
C PRO A 29 32.32 18.79 -14.53
N LEU A 30 33.27 17.89 -14.23
CA LEU A 30 33.40 16.57 -14.86
C LEU A 30 32.56 15.49 -14.19
N ALA A 31 31.89 15.79 -13.07
CA ALA A 31 31.02 14.83 -12.41
C ALA A 31 29.77 14.55 -13.24
N ARG A 32 29.37 13.27 -13.30
CA ARG A 32 28.17 12.83 -14.01
C ARG A 32 26.99 12.85 -13.06
N VAL A 33 26.03 13.75 -13.30
CA VAL A 33 24.78 13.87 -12.56
C VAL A 33 23.63 13.58 -13.54
N GLY A 34 22.68 12.76 -13.13
CA GLY A 34 21.54 12.36 -13.96
C GLY A 34 20.27 12.15 -13.14
N PHE A 35 19.16 11.97 -13.85
CA PHE A 35 17.83 11.76 -13.27
C PHE A 35 17.20 10.51 -13.86
N THR A 36 16.57 9.71 -13.01
CA THR A 36 15.77 8.56 -13.43
C THR A 36 14.31 8.88 -13.17
N VAL A 37 13.47 8.79 -14.20
CA VAL A 37 12.02 8.99 -14.08
C VAL A 37 11.37 7.62 -13.97
N THR A 38 10.50 7.47 -12.97
CA THR A 38 9.74 6.25 -12.70
C THR A 38 8.26 6.57 -12.58
N ASP A 39 7.40 5.59 -12.86
CA ASP A 39 5.97 5.78 -12.68
C ASP A 39 5.61 6.11 -11.21
N PRO A 40 4.76 7.11 -10.95
CA PRO A 40 4.41 7.52 -9.59
C PRO A 40 3.81 6.41 -8.73
N TRP A 41 3.03 5.51 -9.33
CA TRP A 41 2.36 4.43 -8.61
C TRP A 41 3.34 3.46 -7.95
N LEU A 42 4.57 3.35 -8.44
CA LEU A 42 5.60 2.46 -7.91
C LEU A 42 6.55 3.16 -6.93
N ALA A 43 6.79 4.45 -7.12
CA ALA A 43 7.94 5.13 -6.53
C ALA A 43 7.61 6.31 -5.62
N TYR A 44 6.38 6.84 -5.61
CA TYR A 44 6.08 8.08 -4.88
C TYR A 44 4.72 8.06 -4.17
N ALA A 45 4.75 7.71 -2.88
CA ALA A 45 3.58 7.70 -2.01
C ALA A 45 3.87 8.29 -0.62
N PRO A 46 4.30 9.57 -0.51
CA PRO A 46 4.58 10.17 0.78
C PRO A 46 3.30 10.42 1.58
N VAL A 47 3.41 10.31 2.90
CA VAL A 47 2.39 10.73 3.87
C VAL A 47 2.90 11.99 4.57
N LYS A 48 2.47 13.16 4.10
CA LYS A 48 2.97 14.47 4.56
C LYS A 48 1.86 15.49 4.86
N ASN A 49 0.66 15.27 4.35
CA ASN A 49 -0.50 16.12 4.59
C ASN A 49 -1.42 15.50 5.64
N ASN A 50 -1.92 16.33 6.56
CA ASN A 50 -3.04 15.96 7.42
C ASN A 50 -4.35 15.91 6.59
N PRO A 51 -5.44 15.34 7.14
CA PRO A 51 -6.72 15.29 6.42
C PRO A 51 -7.25 16.65 5.96
N GLU A 52 -7.08 17.69 6.78
CA GLU A 52 -7.58 19.05 6.51
C GLU A 52 -6.90 19.72 5.32
N ASP A 53 -5.60 19.50 5.14
CA ASP A 53 -4.85 20.06 4.01
C ASP A 53 -4.92 19.15 2.79
N ALA A 54 -5.01 17.84 2.99
CA ALA A 54 -5.19 16.88 1.90
C ALA A 54 -6.48 17.14 1.12
N VAL A 55 -7.62 17.37 1.78
CA VAL A 55 -8.89 17.64 1.08
C VAL A 55 -8.88 18.92 0.24
N LYS A 56 -7.96 19.86 0.52
CA LYS A 56 -7.79 21.10 -0.24
C LYS A 56 -6.94 20.92 -1.50
N VAL A 57 -6.30 19.75 -1.67
CA VAL A 57 -5.52 19.45 -2.87
C VAL A 57 -6.46 19.40 -4.07
N PRO A 58 -6.17 20.14 -5.17
CA PRO A 58 -7.03 20.14 -6.35
C PRO A 58 -7.24 18.75 -6.94
N LYS A 59 -8.45 18.46 -7.43
CA LYS A 59 -8.79 17.18 -8.05
C LYS A 59 -7.80 16.83 -9.17
N GLY A 60 -7.34 15.59 -9.19
CA GLY A 60 -6.32 15.10 -10.13
C GLY A 60 -4.89 15.17 -9.59
N ASN A 61 -4.64 15.93 -8.51
CA ASN A 61 -3.36 15.91 -7.83
C ASN A 61 -3.34 14.87 -6.68
N PRO A 62 -2.17 14.26 -6.40
CA PRO A 62 -2.04 13.30 -5.31
C PRO A 62 -2.19 13.97 -3.93
N TYR A 63 -3.04 13.40 -3.08
CA TYR A 63 -3.34 13.94 -1.75
C TYR A 63 -2.18 13.90 -0.76
N HIS A 64 -1.32 12.89 -0.85
CA HIS A 64 -0.17 12.68 0.05
C HIS A 64 -0.52 12.65 1.54
N SER A 65 -1.66 12.06 1.86
CA SER A 65 -2.17 11.81 3.20
C SER A 65 -1.99 10.33 3.60
N ALA A 66 -2.29 10.00 4.86
CA ALA A 66 -2.29 8.63 5.34
C ALA A 66 -3.26 7.73 4.53
N THR A 67 -4.42 8.26 4.14
CA THR A 67 -5.39 7.58 3.27
C THR A 67 -4.74 7.20 1.93
N SER A 68 -4.18 8.19 1.23
CA SER A 68 -3.59 7.97 -0.10
C SER A 68 -2.33 7.11 -0.05
N GLY A 69 -1.55 7.19 1.03
CA GLY A 69 -0.37 6.37 1.24
C GLY A 69 -0.74 4.88 1.39
N GLU A 70 -1.77 4.57 2.18
CA GLU A 70 -2.25 3.19 2.33
C GLU A 70 -2.81 2.64 1.01
N MET A 71 -3.63 3.42 0.29
CA MET A 71 -4.16 3.01 -1.02
C MET A 71 -3.07 2.79 -2.07
N ALA A 72 -1.99 3.57 -2.02
CA ALA A 72 -0.86 3.39 -2.94
C ALA A 72 -0.16 2.03 -2.76
N ILE A 73 -0.13 1.48 -1.55
CA ILE A 73 0.42 0.14 -1.29
C ILE A 73 -0.49 -0.94 -1.92
N TYR A 74 -1.80 -0.85 -1.70
CA TYR A 74 -2.76 -1.80 -2.31
C TYR A 74 -2.71 -1.73 -3.84
N ARG A 75 -2.63 -0.52 -4.40
CA ARG A 75 -2.44 -0.30 -5.84
C ARG A 75 -1.15 -0.92 -6.33
N SER A 76 -0.01 -0.65 -5.68
CA SER A 76 1.30 -1.15 -6.09
C SER A 76 1.32 -2.67 -6.15
N ASN A 77 0.85 -3.33 -5.08
CA ASN A 77 0.87 -4.78 -4.97
C ASN A 77 -0.07 -5.43 -6.00
N SER A 78 -1.28 -4.88 -6.16
CA SER A 78 -2.23 -5.32 -7.18
C SER A 78 -1.68 -5.15 -8.59
N MET A 79 -1.05 -4.02 -8.91
CA MET A 79 -0.42 -3.76 -10.22
C MET A 79 0.76 -4.68 -10.50
N ILE A 80 1.58 -4.98 -9.49
CA ILE A 80 2.69 -5.94 -9.58
C ILE A 80 2.14 -7.34 -9.88
N LEU A 81 1.08 -7.78 -9.20
CA LEU A 81 0.43 -9.08 -9.48
C LEU A 81 -0.23 -9.14 -10.85
N ARG A 82 -0.88 -8.04 -11.30
CA ARG A 82 -1.38 -7.92 -12.68
C ARG A 82 -0.25 -8.15 -13.70
N LYS A 83 0.91 -7.49 -13.51
CA LYS A 83 2.10 -7.70 -14.34
C LYS A 83 2.65 -9.13 -14.25
N ALA A 84 2.45 -9.82 -13.13
CA ALA A 84 2.82 -11.23 -12.96
C ALA A 84 1.84 -12.21 -13.64
N GLY A 85 0.70 -11.74 -14.14
CA GLY A 85 -0.30 -12.54 -14.85
C GLY A 85 -1.54 -12.89 -14.02
N VAL A 86 -1.69 -12.31 -12.82
CA VAL A 86 -2.91 -12.47 -12.01
C VAL A 86 -4.01 -11.55 -12.54
N LYS A 87 -5.23 -12.07 -12.67
CA LYS A 87 -6.42 -11.26 -12.91
C LYS A 87 -6.84 -10.60 -11.60
N ILE A 88 -6.68 -9.29 -11.49
CA ILE A 88 -7.12 -8.51 -10.33
C ILE A 88 -8.21 -7.58 -10.81
N ASP A 89 -9.36 -7.53 -10.16
CA ASP A 89 -10.44 -6.59 -10.49
C ASP A 89 -9.99 -5.13 -10.35
N ASP A 90 -10.67 -4.23 -11.06
CA ASP A 90 -10.40 -2.80 -11.04
C ASP A 90 -10.76 -2.15 -9.69
N PRO A 91 -10.08 -1.05 -9.31
CA PRO A 91 -10.43 -0.34 -8.09
C PRO A 91 -11.81 0.32 -8.19
N VAL A 92 -12.38 0.62 -7.02
CA VAL A 92 -13.57 1.47 -6.91
C VAL A 92 -13.19 2.81 -6.30
N LEU A 93 -13.96 3.84 -6.56
CA LEU A 93 -13.77 5.15 -5.93
C LEU A 93 -14.51 5.19 -4.60
N GLU A 94 -13.81 5.58 -3.54
CA GLU A 94 -14.41 5.84 -2.23
C GLU A 94 -13.90 7.16 -1.66
N VAL A 95 -14.62 7.71 -0.68
CA VAL A 95 -14.29 9.00 -0.06
C VAL A 95 -13.99 8.80 1.42
N PHE A 96 -12.77 9.16 1.84
CA PHE A 96 -12.36 9.15 3.24
C PHE A 96 -11.83 10.53 3.65
N ASN A 97 -12.34 11.07 4.75
CA ASN A 97 -12.01 12.44 5.19
C ASN A 97 -12.16 13.49 4.06
N GLY A 98 -13.13 13.30 3.15
CA GLY A 98 -13.36 14.17 1.99
C GLY A 98 -12.41 13.95 0.81
N GLN A 99 -11.51 12.97 0.87
CA GLN A 99 -10.57 12.64 -0.22
C GLN A 99 -11.13 11.48 -1.05
N GLU A 100 -11.33 11.70 -2.35
CA GLU A 100 -11.78 10.67 -3.31
C GLU A 100 -10.59 9.83 -3.79
N VAL A 101 -10.51 8.57 -3.38
CA VAL A 101 -9.37 7.68 -3.66
C VAL A 101 -9.79 6.40 -4.36
N GLU A 102 -8.88 5.82 -5.14
CA GLU A 102 -9.02 4.47 -5.69
C GLU A 102 -8.75 3.41 -4.60
N VAL A 103 -9.76 2.60 -4.29
CA VAL A 103 -9.67 1.46 -3.40
C VAL A 103 -9.48 0.19 -4.23
N TRP A 104 -8.23 -0.26 -4.26
CA TRP A 104 -7.82 -1.52 -4.88
C TRP A 104 -8.07 -2.71 -3.96
N PRO A 105 -8.08 -3.95 -4.48
CA PRO A 105 -8.00 -5.15 -3.65
C PRO A 105 -6.86 -5.05 -2.63
N ARG A 106 -7.15 -5.43 -1.37
CA ARG A 106 -6.22 -5.27 -0.25
C ARG A 106 -5.20 -6.39 -0.25
N VAL A 107 -4.26 -6.31 -1.18
CA VAL A 107 -3.16 -7.27 -1.30
C VAL A 107 -1.93 -6.74 -0.59
N VAL A 108 -1.42 -7.50 0.37
CA VAL A 108 -0.19 -7.18 1.10
C VAL A 108 0.63 -8.44 1.38
N TRP A 109 1.96 -8.29 1.38
CA TRP A 109 2.87 -9.36 1.76
C TRP A 109 4.03 -8.82 2.60
N LYS A 110 4.64 -9.69 3.39
CA LYS A 110 5.89 -9.37 4.08
C LYS A 110 7.05 -9.32 3.07
N PRO A 111 8.06 -8.45 3.25
CA PRO A 111 9.23 -8.41 2.37
C PRO A 111 9.93 -9.76 2.18
N LYS A 112 9.90 -10.64 3.19
CA LYS A 112 10.44 -12.01 3.08
C LYS A 112 9.77 -12.85 1.98
N TRP A 113 8.57 -12.50 1.54
CA TRP A 113 7.91 -13.16 0.42
C TRP A 113 8.44 -12.66 -0.92
N ALA A 114 8.59 -11.36 -1.11
CA ALA A 114 9.12 -10.78 -2.34
C ALA A 114 9.62 -9.36 -2.12
N VAL A 115 10.81 -9.07 -2.65
CA VAL A 115 11.40 -7.71 -2.71
C VAL A 115 11.57 -7.23 -4.15
N THR A 116 11.62 -8.14 -5.13
CA THR A 116 11.71 -7.84 -6.55
C THR A 116 10.51 -8.39 -7.33
N PHE A 117 10.31 -7.89 -8.55
CA PHE A 117 9.33 -8.46 -9.47
C PHE A 117 9.67 -9.92 -9.85
N ALA A 118 10.96 -10.27 -9.93
CA ALA A 118 11.39 -11.64 -10.22
C ALA A 118 10.95 -12.61 -9.11
N ASP A 119 11.02 -12.19 -7.84
CA ASP A 119 10.52 -12.99 -6.71
C ASP A 119 9.04 -13.28 -6.87
N VAL A 120 8.23 -12.24 -7.13
CA VAL A 120 6.78 -12.37 -7.35
C VAL A 120 6.50 -13.31 -8.53
N LYS A 121 7.18 -13.08 -9.67
CA LYS A 121 6.94 -13.87 -10.89
C LYS A 121 7.28 -15.35 -10.71
N SER A 122 8.30 -15.67 -9.92
CA SER A 122 8.66 -17.06 -9.60
C SER A 122 7.65 -17.78 -8.71
N LYS A 123 6.85 -17.02 -7.93
CA LYS A 123 5.91 -17.55 -6.93
C LYS A 123 4.46 -17.55 -7.41
N VAL A 124 4.19 -17.06 -8.61
CA VAL A 124 2.84 -16.96 -9.17
C VAL A 124 2.78 -17.70 -10.50
N SER A 125 1.86 -18.65 -10.62
CA SER A 125 1.67 -19.46 -11.83
C SER A 125 0.20 -19.85 -12.01
N GLY A 126 -0.19 -20.33 -13.19
CA GLY A 126 -1.58 -20.71 -13.46
C GLY A 126 -2.54 -19.53 -13.57
N ASN A 127 -3.83 -19.81 -13.47
CA ASN A 127 -4.94 -18.88 -13.64
C ASN A 127 -5.41 -18.35 -12.29
N ASN A 128 -4.82 -17.23 -11.86
CA ASN A 128 -5.17 -16.61 -10.58
C ASN A 128 -6.16 -15.46 -10.78
N PHE A 129 -7.11 -15.33 -9.87
CA PHE A 129 -8.12 -14.28 -9.81
C PHE A 129 -8.26 -13.73 -8.39
N VAL A 130 -8.36 -12.41 -8.25
CA VAL A 130 -8.66 -11.72 -6.99
C VAL A 130 -9.73 -10.68 -7.25
N SER A 131 -10.88 -10.85 -6.59
CA SER A 131 -12.02 -9.95 -6.76
C SER A 131 -11.81 -8.58 -6.13
N GLN A 132 -12.64 -7.60 -6.51
CA GLN A 132 -12.52 -6.22 -6.05
C GLN A 132 -12.56 -6.10 -4.53
N LYS A 133 -13.44 -6.84 -3.85
CA LYS A 133 -13.62 -6.82 -2.38
C LYS A 133 -12.59 -7.66 -1.62
N SER A 134 -11.71 -8.36 -2.32
CA SER A 134 -10.83 -9.34 -1.70
C SER A 134 -9.69 -8.75 -0.89
N THR A 135 -9.20 -9.54 0.06
CA THR A 135 -8.02 -9.28 0.87
C THR A 135 -7.09 -10.48 0.81
N LEU A 136 -5.83 -10.27 0.41
CA LEU A 136 -4.81 -11.31 0.38
C LEU A 136 -3.63 -10.88 1.24
N VAL A 137 -3.33 -11.64 2.29
CA VAL A 137 -2.22 -11.36 3.20
C VAL A 137 -1.25 -12.54 3.21
N ILE A 138 0.00 -12.29 2.79
CA ILE A 138 1.05 -13.32 2.72
C ILE A 138 2.14 -13.03 3.75
N LYS A 139 2.27 -13.90 4.75
CA LYS A 139 3.29 -13.84 5.80
C LYS A 139 4.13 -15.11 5.82
N GLY A 140 4.82 -15.41 4.72
CA GLY A 140 5.73 -16.55 4.58
C GLY A 140 6.73 -16.32 3.45
N SER A 141 7.93 -16.86 3.54
CA SER A 141 8.96 -16.74 2.50
C SER A 141 8.64 -17.63 1.29
N ASN A 142 8.22 -18.87 1.55
CA ASN A 142 8.07 -19.93 0.54
C ASN A 142 6.59 -20.25 0.24
N VAL A 143 5.79 -19.21 0.04
CA VAL A 143 4.38 -19.32 -0.40
C VAL A 143 4.32 -19.18 -1.92
N THR A 144 3.76 -20.16 -2.62
CA THR A 144 3.50 -20.09 -4.08
C THR A 144 2.01 -20.11 -4.34
N ILE A 145 1.55 -19.29 -5.28
CA ILE A 145 0.15 -19.14 -5.68
C ILE A 145 -0.03 -19.81 -7.05
N HIS A 146 -0.98 -20.73 -7.13
CA HIS A 146 -1.32 -21.48 -8.34
C HIS A 146 -2.82 -21.74 -8.43
N ASP A 147 -3.46 -21.29 -9.51
CA ASP A 147 -4.89 -21.46 -9.75
C ASP A 147 -5.78 -21.02 -8.56
N LEU A 148 -5.45 -19.88 -7.93
CA LEU A 148 -6.23 -19.30 -6.85
C LEU A 148 -7.35 -18.42 -7.41
N SER A 149 -8.60 -18.67 -7.04
CA SER A 149 -9.73 -17.78 -7.23
C SER A 149 -10.19 -17.24 -5.86
N LEU A 150 -9.91 -15.97 -5.59
CA LEU A 150 -10.19 -15.33 -4.31
C LEU A 150 -11.35 -14.33 -4.45
N ASP A 151 -12.43 -14.60 -3.71
CA ASP A 151 -13.56 -13.69 -3.49
C ASP A 151 -13.89 -13.55 -1.99
N GLY A 152 -13.04 -12.82 -1.26
CA GLY A 152 -13.11 -12.70 0.20
C GLY A 152 -11.74 -12.41 0.81
N ALA A 153 -11.51 -12.80 2.05
CA ALA A 153 -10.23 -12.65 2.74
C ALA A 153 -9.49 -13.99 2.90
N LEU A 154 -8.21 -13.99 2.53
CA LEU A 154 -7.26 -15.09 2.71
C LEU A 154 -5.99 -14.59 3.40
N VAL A 155 -5.64 -15.23 4.51
CA VAL A 155 -4.43 -14.93 5.29
C VAL A 155 -3.57 -16.18 5.41
N ILE A 156 -2.35 -16.11 4.89
CA ILE A 156 -1.37 -17.20 4.95
C ILE A 156 -0.24 -16.80 5.89
N ASN A 157 -0.11 -17.49 7.01
CA ASN A 157 1.01 -17.33 7.94
C ASN A 157 1.91 -18.56 7.88
N SER A 158 3.21 -18.36 7.69
CA SER A 158 4.17 -19.44 7.58
C SER A 158 5.55 -18.99 8.10
N VAL A 159 6.19 -19.88 8.87
CA VAL A 159 7.58 -19.69 9.34
C VAL A 159 8.59 -19.96 8.22
N ASP A 160 9.84 -19.54 8.41
CA ASP A 160 10.77 -19.27 7.30
C ASP A 160 11.30 -20.49 6.51
N ASP A 161 10.93 -21.72 6.88
CA ASP A 161 11.36 -22.96 6.22
C ASP A 161 10.20 -23.84 5.72
N VAL A 162 9.00 -23.28 5.62
CA VAL A 162 7.80 -24.02 5.25
C VAL A 162 7.35 -23.66 3.84
N GLU A 163 7.25 -24.66 2.97
CA GLU A 163 6.71 -24.49 1.63
C GLU A 163 5.18 -24.59 1.67
N VAL A 164 4.48 -23.58 1.15
CA VAL A 164 3.02 -23.55 1.08
C VAL A 164 2.57 -23.27 -0.35
N LYS A 165 1.91 -24.23 -0.98
CA LYS A 165 1.22 -24.05 -2.26
C LYS A 165 -0.22 -23.64 -1.98
N VAL A 166 -0.66 -22.53 -2.55
CA VAL A 166 -1.99 -21.95 -2.35
C VAL A 166 -2.72 -21.91 -3.69
N GLY A 167 -3.89 -22.54 -3.75
CA GLY A 167 -4.78 -22.54 -4.90
C GLY A 167 -6.24 -22.71 -4.49
N GLY A 168 -7.11 -23.00 -5.45
CA GLY A 168 -8.52 -23.31 -5.19
C GLY A 168 -9.42 -22.08 -5.14
N SER A 169 -10.63 -22.27 -4.62
CA SER A 169 -11.64 -21.22 -4.57
C SER A 169 -11.92 -20.81 -3.14
N VAL A 170 -11.60 -19.57 -2.79
CA VAL A 170 -11.90 -18.99 -1.47
C VAL A 170 -13.03 -18.00 -1.62
N GLN A 171 -14.19 -18.30 -1.03
CA GLN A 171 -15.33 -17.40 -0.97
C GLN A 171 -15.75 -17.19 0.48
N ASN A 172 -15.77 -15.93 0.93
CA ASN A 172 -16.24 -15.56 2.26
C ASN A 172 -16.64 -14.08 2.31
N ASN A 173 -17.21 -13.62 3.43
CA ASN A 173 -17.64 -12.23 3.58
C ASN A 173 -16.46 -11.23 3.58
N GLY A 174 -15.23 -11.70 3.78
CA GLY A 174 -14.03 -10.90 3.70
C GLY A 174 -13.96 -9.77 4.74
N TRP A 175 -13.21 -8.73 4.39
CA TRP A 175 -13.03 -7.56 5.24
C TRP A 175 -13.71 -6.35 4.60
N ALA A 176 -14.37 -5.53 5.41
CA ALA A 176 -14.98 -4.28 4.98
C ALA A 176 -14.13 -3.08 5.42
N ILE A 177 -14.14 -2.02 4.62
CA ILE A 177 -13.62 -0.72 5.02
C ILE A 177 -14.80 0.10 5.54
N GLU A 178 -14.72 0.56 6.78
CA GLU A 178 -15.72 1.44 7.38
C GLU A 178 -15.12 2.83 7.53
N SER A 179 -15.71 3.81 6.84
CA SER A 179 -15.36 5.22 7.03
C SER A 179 -15.64 5.63 8.47
N ILE A 180 -14.74 6.44 9.02
CA ILE A 180 -14.86 6.95 10.39
C ILE A 180 -14.91 8.47 10.37
N ASP A 181 -15.45 9.04 11.45
CA ASP A 181 -15.33 10.46 11.70
C ASP A 181 -13.93 10.78 12.22
N LYS A 182 -13.18 11.61 11.50
CA LYS A 182 -11.84 12.05 11.89
C LYS A 182 -11.83 12.87 13.18
N ASP A 183 -12.96 13.39 13.63
CA ASP A 183 -13.08 14.16 14.87
C ASP A 183 -13.46 13.28 16.07
N ASN A 184 -13.69 11.97 15.84
CA ASN A 184 -13.95 11.01 16.90
C ASN A 184 -12.68 10.73 17.73
N THR A 185 -12.56 11.41 18.87
CA THR A 185 -11.44 11.30 19.80
C THR A 185 -11.36 9.96 20.54
N ALA A 186 -12.38 9.10 20.47
CA ALA A 186 -12.31 7.75 21.01
C ALA A 186 -11.47 6.81 20.13
N LEU A 187 -11.23 7.17 18.87
CA LEU A 187 -10.38 6.41 17.96
C LEU A 187 -8.91 6.88 18.06
N PRO A 188 -7.94 5.97 17.93
CA PRO A 188 -6.52 6.33 17.84
C PRO A 188 -6.24 7.29 16.68
N GLU A 189 -5.22 8.14 16.85
CA GLU A 189 -4.87 9.16 15.85
C GLU A 189 -4.59 8.53 14.47
N GLU A 190 -3.91 7.38 14.42
CA GLU A 190 -3.60 6.68 13.17
C GLU A 190 -4.83 6.18 12.41
N VAL A 191 -5.95 5.98 13.10
CA VAL A 191 -7.25 5.64 12.50
C VAL A 191 -7.95 6.91 12.02
N ARG A 192 -7.91 7.98 12.83
CA ARG A 192 -8.49 9.28 12.50
C ARG A 192 -7.87 9.91 11.26
N ILE A 193 -6.54 9.95 11.18
CA ILE A 193 -5.82 10.57 10.06
C ILE A 193 -5.95 9.77 8.75
N ARG A 194 -6.19 8.46 8.80
CA ARG A 194 -6.45 7.64 7.60
C ARG A 194 -7.91 7.72 7.14
N GLY A 195 -8.86 8.00 8.03
CA GLY A 195 -10.27 8.23 7.69
C GLY A 195 -11.13 6.98 7.55
N PHE A 196 -10.61 5.80 7.90
CA PHE A 196 -11.35 4.55 7.92
C PHE A 196 -10.75 3.55 8.91
N LYS A 197 -11.50 2.50 9.23
CA LYS A 197 -11.03 1.29 9.91
C LYS A 197 -11.38 0.05 9.08
N ILE A 198 -10.64 -1.04 9.31
CA ILE A 198 -10.88 -2.32 8.66
C ILE A 198 -11.68 -3.22 9.60
N ASN A 199 -12.87 -3.63 9.17
CA ASN A 199 -13.72 -4.57 9.86
C ASN A 199 -13.51 -5.97 9.29
N LYS A 200 -12.97 -6.88 10.09
CA LYS A 200 -12.72 -8.27 9.68
C LYS A 200 -13.97 -9.11 9.93
N MET A 201 -14.85 -9.18 8.95
CA MET A 201 -16.13 -9.91 9.07
C MET A 201 -15.90 -11.42 8.99
N GLU A 202 -15.12 -11.85 8.00
CA GLU A 202 -14.75 -13.25 7.81
C GLU A 202 -13.38 -13.37 7.14
N GLN A 203 -12.67 -14.47 7.37
CA GLN A 203 -11.43 -14.78 6.68
C GLN A 203 -11.13 -16.28 6.73
N LEU A 204 -10.50 -16.79 5.68
CA LEU A 204 -9.77 -18.04 5.74
C LEU A 204 -8.34 -17.73 6.19
N GLU A 205 -7.97 -18.15 7.40
CA GLU A 205 -6.60 -18.03 7.91
C GLU A 205 -5.97 -19.40 8.11
N LYS A 206 -4.76 -19.58 7.57
CA LYS A 206 -3.97 -20.79 7.77
C LYS A 206 -2.58 -20.43 8.28
N SER A 207 -2.18 -21.13 9.34
CA SER A 207 -0.88 -20.94 10.00
C SER A 207 -0.09 -22.24 9.92
N TYR A 208 1.12 -22.17 9.40
CA TYR A 208 2.01 -23.31 9.21
C TYR A 208 3.32 -23.10 9.98
N SER A 209 3.52 -23.87 11.05
CA SER A 209 4.66 -23.76 11.96
C SER A 209 5.62 -24.94 11.89
N GLU A 210 5.20 -26.08 11.36
CA GLU A 210 6.04 -27.27 11.27
C GLU A 210 6.72 -27.35 9.91
N ARG A 211 7.99 -27.77 9.90
CA ARG A 211 8.79 -27.88 8.68
C ARG A 211 8.24 -28.99 7.79
N SER A 212 7.42 -28.61 6.83
CA SER A 212 6.80 -29.52 5.87
C SER A 212 6.43 -28.78 4.57
N LYS A 213 5.87 -29.53 3.62
CA LYS A 213 5.26 -29.00 2.40
C LYS A 213 3.75 -29.09 2.55
N TYR A 214 3.07 -27.95 2.44
CA TYR A 214 1.63 -27.87 2.53
C TYR A 214 1.02 -27.46 1.20
N THR A 215 -0.17 -27.99 0.94
CA THR A 215 -1.05 -27.52 -0.12
C THR A 215 -2.35 -27.04 0.52
N LEU A 216 -2.72 -25.80 0.25
CA LEU A 216 -4.02 -25.24 0.57
C LEU A 216 -4.82 -25.16 -0.72
N ASN A 217 -5.88 -25.97 -0.80
CA ASN A 217 -6.84 -25.97 -1.91
C ASN A 217 -8.26 -26.08 -1.32
N PRO A 218 -8.85 -24.95 -0.89
CA PRO A 218 -10.16 -24.89 -0.24
C PRO A 218 -11.31 -25.23 -1.18
#